data_AF-A0A926C6W6-F1
#
_entry.id   AF-A0A926C6W6-F1
#
_cell.length_a   1.000
_cell.length_b   1.000
_cell.length_c   1.000
_cell.angle_alpha   90.00
_cell.angle_beta   90.00
_cell.angle_gamma   90.00
#
_symmetry.space_group_name_H-M   'P 1'
#
loop_
_entity.id
_entity.type
_entity.pdbx_description
1 polymer ?
#
loop_
_entity_poly.entity_id
_entity_poly.type
_entity_poly.pdbx_seq_one_letter_code
_entity_poly.pdbx_strand_id
1 'polypeptide(L)' 'MPLNKKKILNDPVYGFITLPGELMFDLVEHPYFQRLRRIKQLG' A
#
# COMPACT_ATOMS: atom_id res chain seq x y z
N MET A 1 19.61 -1.16 -7.43
CA MET A 1 18.45 -1.51 -6.58
C MET A 1 17.22 -0.96 -7.26
N PRO A 2 16.15 -1.74 -7.50
CA PRO A 2 15.03 -1.23 -8.27
C PRO A 2 14.32 -0.15 -7.43
N LEU A 3 14.47 1.10 -7.84
CA LEU A 3 13.73 2.23 -7.28
C LEU A 3 12.27 2.04 -7.72
N ASN A 4 11.44 1.38 -6.91
CA ASN A 4 10.09 1.04 -7.33
C ASN A 4 9.19 2.29 -7.20
N LYS A 5 8.91 2.94 -8.33
CA LYS A 5 8.36 4.29 -8.48
C LYS A 5 6.82 4.36 -8.41
N LYS A 6 6.17 3.71 -7.44
CA LYS A 6 4.72 3.89 -7.22
C LYS A 6 4.42 4.24 -5.77
N LYS A 7 4.61 5.53 -5.47
CA LYS A 7 4.27 6.15 -4.18
C LYS A 7 2.80 6.57 -4.09
N ILE A 8 1.96 6.30 -5.10
CA ILE A 8 0.57 6.75 -5.14
C ILE A 8 -0.36 5.54 -5.28
N LEU A 9 -1.31 5.43 -4.36
CA LEU A 9 -2.40 4.45 -4.36
C LEU A 9 -3.71 5.15 -4.72
N ASN A 10 -4.57 4.46 -5.48
CA ASN A 10 -5.92 4.95 -5.79
C ASN A 10 -6.90 4.41 -4.74
N ASP A 11 -7.63 5.30 -4.08
CA ASP A 11 -8.64 5.01 -3.08
C ASP A 11 -9.95 5.73 -3.46
N PRO A 12 -11.09 5.02 -3.57
CA PRO A 12 -12.36 5.64 -3.96
C PRO A 12 -12.94 6.61 -2.92
N VAL A 13 -12.49 6.59 -1.67
CA VAL A 13 -13.02 7.44 -0.60
C VAL A 13 -12.24 8.76 -0.52
N TYR A 14 -10.91 8.69 -0.49
CA TYR A 14 -10.03 9.85 -0.30
C TYR A 14 -9.27 10.26 -1.57
N GLY A 15 -9.45 9.55 -2.69
CA GLY A 15 -8.75 9.81 -3.95
C GLY A 15 -7.36 9.21 -3.97
N PHE A 16 -6.33 10.01 -4.28
CA PHE A 16 -4.96 9.53 -4.37
C PHE A 16 -4.24 9.60 -3.01
N ILE A 17 -3.81 8.45 -2.49
CA ILE A 17 -3.01 8.37 -1.26
C ILE A 17 -1.53 8.31 -1.62
N THR A 18 -0.73 9.24 -1.10
CA THR A 18 0.73 9.24 -1.30
C THR A 18 1.44 8.55 -0.13
N LEU A 19 2.25 7.54 -0.40
CA LEU A 19 3.10 6.85 0.57
C LEU A 19 4.41 7.62 0.79
N PRO A 20 4.71 8.06 2.03
CA PRO A 20 5.92 8.82 2.30
C PRO A 20 7.12 7.91 2.56
N GLY A 21 8.20 8.13 1.81
CA GLY A 21 9.49 7.46 2.03
C GLY A 21 9.53 5.98 1.61
N GLU A 22 10.69 5.36 1.81
CA GLU A 22 10.95 3.96 1.40
C GLU A 22 10.37 2.97 2.42
N LEU A 23 10.53 3.23 3.72
CA LEU A 23 10.01 2.34 4.78
C LEU A 23 8.50 2.10 4.68
N MET A 24 7.70 3.15 4.43
CA MET A 24 6.24 2.97 4.30
C MET A 24 5.88 2.15 3.06
N PHE A 25 6.62 2.33 1.98
CA PHE A 25 6.44 1.55 0.77
C PHE A 25 6.75 0.07 1.03
N ASP A 26 7.89 -0.23 1.65
CA ASP A 26 8.32 -1.59 1.99
C ASP A 26 7.31 -2.28 2.94
N LEU A 27 6.79 -1.55 3.93
CA LEU A 27 5.78 -2.07 4.85
C LEU A 27 4.48 -2.41 4.12
N VAL A 28 4.02 -1.56 3.19
CA VAL A 28 2.82 -1.83 2.40
C VAL A 28 3.04 -3.01 1.45
N GLU A 29 4.21 -3.15 0.83
CA GLU A 29 4.54 -4.30 -0.04
C GLU A 29 4.81 -5.61 0.72
N HIS A 30 5.06 -5.54 2.03
CA HIS A 30 5.39 -6.70 2.84
C HIS A 30 4.28 -7.78 2.79
N PRO A 31 4.62 -9.08 2.69
CA PRO A 31 3.64 -10.17 2.57
C PRO A 31 2.57 -10.19 3.68
N TYR A 32 2.92 -9.78 4.90
CA TYR A 32 1.97 -9.70 6.01
C TYR A 32 0.93 -8.59 5.84
N PHE A 33 1.32 -7.44 5.27
CA PHE A 33 0.38 -6.36 4.97
C PHE A 33 -0.47 -6.72 3.74
N GLN A 34 0.15 -7.27 2.69
CA GLN A 34 -0.56 -7.73 1.49
C GLN A 34 -1.57 -8.84 1.78
N ARG A 35 -1.35 -9.68 2.80
CA ARG A 35 -2.32 -10.70 3.24
C ARG A 35 -3.67 -10.09 3.61
N LEU A 36 -3.70 -8.86 4.13
CA LEU A 36 -4.95 -8.19 4.53
C LEU A 36 -5.94 -8.05 3.36
N ARG A 37 -5.48 -8.07 2.10
CA ARG A 37 -6.34 -8.08 0.91
C ARG A 37 -7.26 -9.31 0.81
N ARG A 38 -6.96 -10.38 1.53
CA ARG A 38 -7.77 -11.61 1.59
C ARG A 38 -8.75 -11.64 2.77
N ILE A 39 -8.77 -10.60 3.60
CA ILE A 39 -9.64 -10.49 4.77
C ILE A 39 -10.57 -9.32 4.51
N LYS A 40 -11.88 -9.57 4.50
CA LYS A 40 -12.87 -8.51 4.34
C LYS A 40 -12.95 -7.65 5.60
N GLN A 41 -13.17 -6.36 5.43
CA GLN A 41 -13.26 -5.42 6.53
C GLN A 41 -14.50 -5.66 7.42
N LEU A 42 -15.62 -6.11 6.85
CA LEU A 42 -16.90 -6.30 7.55
C LEU A 42 -17.54 -7.70 7.33
N GLY A 43 -16.75 -8.72 6.97
CA GLY A 43 -17.22 -10.11 6.76
C GLY A 43 -17.73 -10.44 5.35
#